data_AF-A0A3S5FD48-F1
#
_entry.id   AF-A0A3S5FD48-F1
#
_cell.length_a   1.000
_cell.length_b   1.000
_cell.length_c   1.000
_cell.angle_alpha   90.00
_cell.angle_beta   90.00
_cell.angle_gamma   90.00
#
_symmetry.space_group_name_H-M   'P 1'
#
loop_
_entity.id
_entity.type
_entity.pdbx_description
1 polymer ?
#
loop_
_entity_poly.entity_id
_entity_poly.type
_entity_poly.pdbx_seq_one_letter_code
_entity_poly.pdbx_strand_id
1 'polypeptide(L)' 'MFHGGTNFGLWSGANDPPFQSDTTSYDYDAPLSEAGDATFKYMYLRQKLMEVSFAKSIIVL' A
#
# COMPACT_ATOMS: atom_id res chain seq x y z
N MET A 1 3.09 2.21 0.75
CA MET A 1 3.37 0.81 0.33
C MET A 1 2.19 0.28 -0.48
N PHE A 2 2.33 -0.83 -1.22
CA PHE A 2 1.16 -1.52 -1.81
C PHE A 2 0.43 -2.39 -0.77
N HIS A 3 1.21 -3.13 0.02
CA HIS A 3 0.82 -3.78 1.26
C HIS A 3 1.97 -3.55 2.24
N GLY A 4 1.66 -3.10 3.45
CA GLY A 4 2.69 -2.76 4.43
C GLY A 4 2.91 -3.84 5.49
N GLY A 5 1.83 -4.38 6.06
CA GLY A 5 1.90 -5.47 7.04
C GLY A 5 2.22 -5.00 8.45
N THR A 6 3.08 -5.74 9.16
CA THR A 6 3.40 -5.52 10.57
C THR A 6 4.90 -5.60 10.82
N ASN A 7 5.44 -4.67 11.61
CA ASN A 7 6.78 -4.75 12.16
C ASN A 7 6.81 -5.68 13.38
N PHE A 8 6.92 -6.99 13.17
CA PHE A 8 6.86 -7.98 14.26
C PHE A 8 8.01 -7.84 15.27
N GLY A 9 7.73 -8.17 16.53
CA GLY A 9 8.75 -8.25 17.58
C GLY A 9 9.46 -6.91 17.80
N LEU A 10 10.79 -6.89 17.64
CA LEU A 10 11.64 -5.73 17.90
C LEU A 10 12.15 -5.07 16.60
N TRP A 11 11.45 -5.30 15.48
CA TRP A 11 11.87 -4.80 14.17
C TRP A 11 11.31 -3.41 13.83
N SER A 12 10.55 -2.77 14.72
CA SER A 12 10.09 -1.39 14.53
C SER A 12 11.26 -0.40 14.53
N GLY A 13 11.23 0.55 13.59
CA GLY A 13 12.21 1.62 13.48
C GLY A 13 11.92 2.83 14.38
N ALA A 14 12.64 3.92 14.11
CA ALA A 14 12.40 5.23 14.68
C ALA A 14 12.95 6.32 13.75
N ASN A 15 12.31 7.48 13.73
CA ASN A 15 12.85 8.70 13.14
C ASN A 15 13.65 9.48 14.19
N ASP A 16 14.75 10.14 13.80
CA ASP A 16 15.56 11.00 14.66
C ASP A 16 16.34 12.02 13.77
N PRO A 17 16.31 13.35 14.04
CA PRO A 17 15.73 14.06 15.20
C PRO A 17 14.33 14.70 15.01
N PRO A 18 13.50 14.81 16.07
CA PRO A 18 13.66 14.19 17.39
C PRO A 18 13.26 12.70 17.37
N PHE A 19 13.81 11.92 18.30
CA PHE A 19 13.49 10.49 18.45
C PHE A 19 11.99 10.24 18.53
N GLN A 20 11.47 9.51 17.55
CA GLN A 20 10.07 9.11 17.40
C GLN A 20 10.03 7.66 16.94
N SER A 21 9.72 6.74 17.87
CA SER A 21 9.55 5.33 17.56
C SER A 21 8.36 5.09 16.63
N ASP A 22 8.54 4.25 15.62
CA ASP A 22 7.45 3.84 14.74
C ASP A 22 6.53 2.84 15.45
N THR A 23 5.26 2.77 15.01
CA THR A 23 4.31 1.78 15.51
C THR A 23 4.60 0.38 14.98
N THR A 24 4.12 -0.63 15.70
CA THR A 24 4.14 -2.03 15.24
C THR A 24 3.30 -2.22 13.97
N SER A 25 2.12 -1.60 13.92
CA SER A 25 1.34 -1.59 12.68
C SER A 25 2.11 -0.89 11.60
N TYR A 26 2.21 -1.54 10.44
CA TYR A 26 2.83 -0.99 9.25
C TYR A 26 1.82 -0.96 8.09
N ASP A 27 0.51 -0.86 8.41
CA ASP A 27 -0.61 -0.78 7.46
C ASP A 27 -0.36 0.26 6.35
N TYR A 28 0.22 1.39 6.74
CA TYR A 28 0.62 2.48 5.84
C TYR A 28 -0.56 3.15 5.10
N ASP A 29 -1.81 2.90 5.51
CA ASP A 29 -3.01 3.29 4.77
C ASP A 29 -2.90 2.85 3.29
N ALA A 30 -2.38 1.63 3.10
CA ALA A 30 -2.05 1.06 1.81
C ALA A 30 -3.30 0.51 1.07
N PRO A 31 -3.17 0.20 -0.23
CA PRO A 31 -4.20 -0.54 -0.96
C PRO A 31 -4.66 -1.84 -0.27
N LEU A 32 -3.74 -2.59 0.33
CA LEU A 32 -4.09 -3.72 1.20
C LEU A 32 -3.82 -3.36 2.66
N SER A 33 -4.77 -3.68 3.54
CA SER A 33 -4.63 -3.45 5.00
C SER A 33 -3.46 -4.24 5.59
N GLU A 34 -3.12 -3.99 6.85
CA GLU A 34 -2.15 -4.78 7.61
C GLU A 34 -2.42 -6.29 7.57
N ALA A 35 -3.69 -6.71 7.61
CA ALA A 35 -4.09 -8.12 7.51
C ALA A 35 -4.19 -8.64 6.06
N GLY A 36 -4.03 -7.77 5.07
CA GLY A 36 -4.11 -8.11 3.65
C GLY A 36 -5.49 -7.91 3.01
N ASP A 37 -6.45 -7.29 3.70
CA ASP A 37 -7.77 -7.02 3.16
C ASP A 37 -7.73 -5.92 2.08
N ALA A 38 -8.54 -6.07 1.04
CA ALA A 38 -8.65 -5.05 0.01
C ALA A 38 -9.37 -3.80 0.54
N THR A 39 -8.70 -2.64 0.45
CA THR A 39 -9.29 -1.36 0.82
C THR A 39 -9.96 -0.67 -0.38
N PHE A 40 -10.65 0.44 -0.13
CA PHE A 40 -11.15 1.31 -1.20
C PHE A 40 -10.04 1.74 -2.17
N LYS A 41 -8.81 1.97 -1.68
CA LYS A 41 -7.66 2.36 -2.52
C LYS A 41 -7.25 1.24 -3.47
N TYR A 42 -7.31 -0.03 -3.05
CA TYR A 42 -7.08 -1.16 -3.95
C TYR A 42 -8.11 -1.21 -5.06
N MET A 43 -9.40 -1.07 -4.73
CA MET A 43 -10.47 -1.10 -5.72
C MET A 43 -10.32 0.03 -6.75
N TYR A 44 -10.02 1.23 -6.28
CA TYR A 44 -9.76 2.38 -7.14
C TYR A 44 -8.54 2.18 -8.04
N LEU A 45 -7.42 1.73 -7.47
CA LEU A 45 -6.19 1.48 -8.22
C LEU A 45 -6.39 0.40 -9.30
N ARG A 46 -7.07 -0.69 -8.94
CA ARG A 46 -7.43 -1.77 -9.89
C ARG A 46 -8.24 -1.24 -11.05
N GLN A 47 -9.25 -0.41 -10.77
CA GLN A 47 -10.06 0.21 -11.81
C GLN A 47 -9.21 1.07 -12.77
N LYS A 48 -8.35 1.92 -12.22
CA LYS A 48 -7.48 2.78 -13.06
C LYS A 48 -6.49 2.00 -13.91
N LEU A 49 -5.93 0.92 -13.38
CA LEU A 49 -5.06 0.04 -14.17
C LEU A 49 -5.81 -0.65 -15.31
N MET A 50 -7.06 -1.06 -15.08
CA MET A 50 -7.92 -1.63 -16.14
C MET A 50 -8.24 -0.62 -17.23
N GLU A 51 -8.61 0.61 -16.86
CA GLU A 51 -8.86 1.70 -17.82
C GLU A 51 -7.63 1.95 -18.72
N VAL A 52 -6.44 2.03 -18.13
CA VAL A 52 -5.19 2.25 -18.87
C VAL A 52 -4.83 1.05 -19.76
N SER A 53 -4.99 -0.17 -19.25
CA SER A 53 -4.72 -1.38 -20.04
C SER A 53 -5.66 -1.49 -21.24
N PHE A 54 -6.93 -1.15 -21.06
CA PHE A 54 -7.93 -1.16 -22.14
C PHE A 54 -7.64 -0.08 -23.20
N ALA A 55 -7.28 1.14 -22.77
CA ALA A 55 -6.88 2.20 -23.68
C ALA A 55 -5.65 1.82 -24.50
N LYS A 56 -4.66 1.15 -23.90
CA LYS A 56 -3.50 0.62 -24.63
C LYS A 56 -3.89 -0.45 -25.66
N SER A 57 -4.85 -1.32 -25.36
CA SER A 57 -5.29 -2.33 -26.34
C SER A 57 -6.01 -1.74 -27.56
N ILE A 58 -6.61 -0.56 -27.44
CA ILE A 58 -7.27 0.13 -28.56
C ILE A 58 -6.26 0.85 -29.47
N ILE A 59 -5.19 1.41 -28.90
CA ILE A 59 -4.21 2.24 -29.64
C ILE A 59 -3.19 1.40 -30.44
N VAL A 60 -3.04 0.12 -30.11
CA VAL A 60 -2.07 -0.80 -30.75
C VAL A 60 -2.72 -1.65 -31.87
N LEU A 61 -3.99 -1.38 -32.20
CA LEU A 61 -4.69 -1.89 -33.39
C LEU A 61 -4.84 -0.78 -34.43
#